data_AF-A0AAV2F593-F1
#
_entry.id   AF-A0AAV2F593-F1
#
_cell.length_a   1.000
_cell.length_b   1.000
_cell.length_c   1.000
_cell.angle_alpha   90.00
_cell.angle_beta   90.00
_cell.angle_gamma   90.00
#
_symmetry.space_group_name_H-M   'P 1'
#
loop_
_entity.id
_entity.type
_entity.pdbx_description
1 polymer ?
#
loop_
_entity_poly.entity_id
_entity_poly.type
_entity_poly.pdbx_seq_one_letter_code
_entity_poly.pdbx_strand_id
1 'polypeptide(L)'
;MGPSGRKEEKAGGSNLEFPKYKGNEDPSGWFARVEQFFRFQETPEENKVALASYHMEGDANQWWQWLDRTYATSGLPITWARFREELWARFGLA
;
A
#
# COMPACT_ATOMS: atom_id res chain seq x y z
N MET A 1 -24.36 32.99 -31.35
CA MET A 1 -24.63 31.54 -31.35
C MET A 1 -23.46 30.87 -30.67
N GLY A 2 -23.65 30.39 -29.42
CA GLY A 2 -22.80 29.30 -28.89
C GLY A 2 -23.36 27.95 -29.37
N PRO A 3 -22.92 26.80 -28.84
CA PRO A 3 -21.96 26.59 -27.75
C PRO A 3 -20.76 25.73 -28.29
N SER A 4 -19.80 25.20 -27.55
CA SER A 4 -19.76 24.80 -26.16
C SER A 4 -18.28 24.63 -25.82
N GLY A 5 -17.79 25.43 -24.88
CA GLY A 5 -16.60 25.04 -24.15
C GLY A 5 -16.94 23.77 -23.40
N ARG A 6 -16.29 22.65 -23.77
CA ARG A 6 -16.16 21.57 -22.81
C ARG A 6 -15.13 22.05 -21.79
N LYS A 7 -15.62 22.77 -20.78
CA LYS A 7 -14.96 22.71 -19.48
C LYS A 7 -15.10 21.26 -19.08
N GLU A 8 -14.00 20.52 -19.15
CA GLU A 8 -13.89 19.31 -18.34
C GLU A 8 -13.92 19.81 -16.90
N GLU A 9 -15.13 19.87 -16.34
CA GLU A 9 -15.31 19.77 -14.91
C GLU A 9 -14.73 18.41 -14.53
N LYS A 10 -13.43 18.38 -14.21
CA LYS A 10 -12.89 17.36 -13.33
C LYS A 10 -13.70 17.50 -12.06
N ALA A 11 -14.75 16.70 -11.95
CA ALA A 11 -15.48 16.47 -10.72
C ALA A 11 -14.45 16.39 -9.60
N GLY A 12 -14.68 17.12 -8.50
CA GLY A 12 -13.80 17.20 -7.34
C GLY A 12 -13.63 15.84 -6.68
N GLY A 13 -12.86 14.96 -7.29
CA GLY A 13 -12.49 13.66 -6.78
C GLY A 13 -11.31 13.87 -5.85
N SER A 14 -11.57 13.80 -4.56
CA SER A 14 -10.54 13.69 -3.53
C SER A 14 -9.48 12.69 -3.99
N ASN A 15 -8.26 13.16 -4.22
CA ASN A 15 -7.11 12.32 -4.50
C ASN A 15 -6.98 11.34 -3.33
N LEU A 16 -7.31 10.06 -3.55
CA LEU A 16 -7.24 9.07 -2.48
C LEU A 16 -5.76 8.89 -2.12
N GLU A 17 -5.38 9.28 -0.92
CA GLU A 17 -3.99 9.15 -0.46
C GLU A 17 -3.71 7.72 -0.03
N PHE A 18 -2.48 7.25 -0.28
CA PHE A 18 -2.07 5.93 0.17
C PHE A 18 -1.90 5.94 1.71
N PRO A 19 -2.51 5.00 2.44
CA PRO A 19 -2.44 4.99 3.91
C PRO A 19 -1.04 4.62 4.39
N LYS A 20 -0.53 5.39 5.35
CA LYS A 20 0.76 5.14 6.00
C LYS A 20 0.62 4.14 7.16
N TYR A 21 1.69 3.42 7.46
CA TYR A 21 1.75 2.50 8.60
C TYR A 21 3.08 2.60 9.33
N LYS A 22 3.01 2.72 10.65
CA LYS A 22 4.20 2.91 11.52
C LYS A 22 4.66 1.66 12.25
N GLY A 23 3.85 0.59 12.28
CA GLY A 23 4.17 -0.66 12.98
C GLY A 23 3.93 -0.63 14.49
N ASN A 24 3.19 0.35 15.00
CA ASN A 24 2.86 0.50 16.42
C ASN A 24 1.38 0.22 16.75
N GLU A 25 0.60 -0.19 15.77
CA GLU A 25 -0.83 -0.48 15.87
C GLU A 25 -1.17 -1.76 15.11
N ASP A 26 -2.29 -2.39 15.45
CA ASP A 26 -2.80 -3.55 14.71
C ASP A 26 -3.04 -3.19 13.23
N PRO A 27 -2.58 -4.02 12.27
CA PRO A 27 -2.61 -3.68 10.86
C PRO A 27 -3.97 -3.87 10.17
N SER A 28 -5.00 -4.41 10.84
CA SER A 28 -6.29 -4.74 10.19
C SER A 28 -6.96 -3.51 9.54
N GLY A 29 -7.01 -2.40 10.27
CA GLY A 29 -7.57 -1.14 9.76
C GLY A 29 -6.74 -0.54 8.62
N TRP A 30 -5.42 -0.69 8.67
CA TRP A 30 -4.53 -0.26 7.59
C TRP A 30 -4.73 -1.11 6.33
N PHE A 31 -4.79 -2.44 6.46
CA PHE A 31 -5.04 -3.35 5.34
C PHE A 31 -6.36 -3.04 4.63
N ALA A 32 -7.44 -2.80 5.38
CA ALA A 32 -8.73 -2.46 4.78
C ALA A 32 -8.64 -1.22 3.87
N ARG A 33 -7.90 -0.18 4.30
CA ARG A 33 -7.69 1.05 3.51
C ARG A 33 -6.77 0.81 2.32
N VAL A 34 -5.70 0.03 2.48
CA VAL A 34 -4.78 -0.32 1.38
C VAL A 34 -5.50 -1.09 0.28
N GLU A 35 -6.30 -2.10 0.63
CA GLU A 35 -7.06 -2.88 -0.35
C GLU A 35 -8.11 -2.03 -1.06
N GLN A 36 -8.75 -1.08 -0.35
CA GLN A 36 -9.64 -0.10 -0.96
C GLN A 36 -8.90 0.80 -1.95
N PHE A 37 -7.71 1.29 -1.59
CA PHE A 37 -6.86 2.08 -2.48
C PHE A 37 -6.51 1.29 -3.74
N PHE A 38 -5.99 0.06 -3.59
CA PHE A 38 -5.59 -0.77 -4.73
C PHE A 38 -6.75 -1.05 -5.67
N ARG A 39 -7.94 -1.32 -5.13
CA ARG A 39 -9.14 -1.51 -5.94
C ARG A 39 -9.55 -0.25 -6.68
N PHE A 40 -9.52 0.91 -6.01
CA PHE A 40 -9.94 2.18 -6.60
C PHE A 40 -8.98 2.68 -7.67
N GLN A 41 -7.68 2.49 -7.45
CA GLN A 41 -6.60 2.90 -8.38
C GLN A 41 -6.23 1.80 -9.38
N GLU A 42 -6.95 0.67 -9.39
CA GLU A 42 -6.66 -0.51 -10.23
C GLU A 42 -5.17 -0.92 -10.19
N THR A 43 -4.60 -0.93 -8.99
CA THR A 43 -3.16 -1.15 -8.81
C THR A 43 -2.76 -2.57 -9.21
N PRO A 44 -1.79 -2.73 -10.15
CA PRO A 44 -1.28 -4.04 -10.55
C PRO A 44 -0.68 -4.81 -9.37
N GLU A 45 -0.84 -6.14 -9.37
CA GLU A 45 -0.41 -7.02 -8.28
C GLU A 45 1.08 -6.89 -7.97
N GLU A 46 1.90 -6.78 -9.02
CA GLU A 46 3.35 -6.60 -8.98
C GLU A 46 3.79 -5.29 -8.33
N ASN A 47 2.93 -4.27 -8.32
CA ASN A 47 3.23 -2.95 -7.77
C ASN A 47 2.77 -2.78 -6.32
N LYS A 48 1.92 -3.68 -5.80
CA LYS A 48 1.30 -3.54 -4.48
C LYS A 48 2.33 -3.48 -3.36
N VAL A 49 3.29 -4.41 -3.35
CA VAL A 49 4.32 -4.46 -2.31
C VAL A 49 5.20 -3.23 -2.34
N ALA A 50 5.64 -2.81 -3.53
CA ALA A 50 6.47 -1.61 -3.69
C ALA A 50 5.74 -0.34 -3.20
N LEU A 51 4.45 -0.19 -3.52
CA LEU A 51 3.68 0.97 -3.09
C LEU A 51 3.41 0.96 -1.58
N ALA A 52 3.07 -0.20 -1.02
CA ALA A 52 2.81 -0.37 0.40
C ALA A 52 4.07 -0.12 1.24
N SER A 53 5.20 -0.71 0.85
CA SER A 53 6.46 -0.56 1.57
C SER A 53 7.04 0.85 1.50
N TYR A 54 6.84 1.55 0.37
CA TYR A 54 7.24 2.94 0.22
C TYR A 54 6.57 3.87 1.25
N HIS A 55 5.34 3.57 1.65
CA HIS A 55 4.57 4.36 2.63
C HIS A 55 4.68 3.84 4.07
N MET A 56 5.58 2.89 4.32
CA MET A 56 5.90 2.48 5.68
C MET A 56 6.82 3.50 6.34
N GLU A 57 6.57 3.72 7.62
CA GLU A 57 7.34 4.62 8.47
C GLU A 57 7.72 3.89 9.76
N GLY A 58 8.59 4.49 10.57
CA GLY A 58 8.91 3.98 11.92
C GLY A 58 9.37 2.52 11.94
N ASP A 59 8.76 1.71 12.81
CA ASP A 59 9.12 0.32 13.05
C ASP A 59 8.73 -0.57 11.87
N ALA A 60 7.63 -0.25 11.17
CA ALA A 60 7.23 -0.95 9.96
C ALA A 60 8.28 -0.82 8.84
N ASN A 61 8.83 0.37 8.63
CA ASN A 61 9.88 0.55 7.61
C ASN A 61 11.16 -0.23 7.98
N GLN A 62 11.59 -0.18 9.25
CA GLN A 62 12.76 -0.93 9.70
C GLN A 62 12.58 -2.43 9.50
N TRP A 63 11.39 -2.95 9.82
CA TRP A 63 11.03 -4.34 9.57
C TRP A 63 11.04 -4.69 8.07
N TRP A 64 10.45 -3.85 7.22
CA TRP A 64 10.48 -4.06 5.77
C TRP A 64 11.91 -4.14 5.23
N GLN A 65 12.80 -3.23 5.64
CA GLN A 65 14.20 -3.25 5.23
C GLN A 65 14.91 -4.55 5.63
N TRP A 66 14.57 -5.12 6.79
CA TRP A 66 15.08 -6.42 7.20
C TRP A 66 14.51 -7.56 6.35
N LEU A 67 13.19 -7.58 6.16
CA LEU A 67 12.48 -8.61 5.39
C LEU A 67 12.99 -8.65 3.93
N ASP A 68 13.08 -7.49 3.29
CA ASP A 68 13.54 -7.36 1.91
C ASP A 68 14.96 -7.94 1.72
N ARG A 69 15.89 -7.65 2.65
CA ARG A 69 17.23 -8.25 2.65
C ARG A 69 17.21 -9.77 2.82
N THR A 70 16.34 -10.28 3.68
CA THR A 70 16.19 -11.73 3.90
C THR A 70 15.72 -12.44 2.64
N TYR A 71 14.72 -11.88 1.95
CA TYR A 71 14.18 -12.47 0.72
C TYR A 71 15.05 -12.23 -0.51
N ALA A 72 15.81 -11.13 -0.56
CA ALA A 72 16.75 -10.85 -1.65
C ALA A 72 17.75 -12.00 -1.85
N THR A 73 18.09 -12.73 -0.78
CA THR A 73 18.99 -13.90 -0.84
C THR A 73 18.36 -15.11 -1.54
N SER A 74 17.02 -15.20 -1.54
CA SER A 74 16.27 -16.28 -2.20
C SER A 74 16.03 -16.04 -3.70
N GLY A 75 16.28 -14.82 -4.19
CA GLY A 75 16.09 -14.45 -5.59
C GLY A 75 14.63 -14.35 -6.06
N LEU A 76 13.66 -14.54 -5.16
CA LEU A 76 12.23 -14.45 -5.47
C LEU A 76 11.62 -13.15 -4.93
N PRO A 77 10.81 -12.43 -5.73
CA PRO A 77 10.12 -11.24 -5.25
C PRO A 77 9.06 -11.63 -4.20
N ILE A 78 8.93 -10.81 -3.16
CA ILE A 78 7.89 -10.97 -2.16
C ILE A 78 6.53 -10.65 -2.81
N THR A 79 5.62 -11.62 -2.83
CA THR A 79 4.25 -11.40 -3.31
C THR A 79 3.42 -10.61 -2.30
N TRP A 80 2.35 -9.95 -2.74
CA TRP A 80 1.45 -9.24 -1.82
C TRP A 80 0.87 -10.17 -0.75
N ALA A 81 0.49 -11.40 -1.13
CA ALA A 81 0.02 -12.41 -0.18
C ALA A 81 1.07 -12.68 0.92
N ARG A 82 2.33 -12.92 0.53
CA ARG A 82 3.39 -13.19 1.51
C ARG A 82 3.70 -11.98 2.39
N PHE A 83 3.73 -10.79 1.79
CA PHE A 83 3.91 -9.54 2.53
C PHE A 83 2.86 -9.37 3.64
N ARG A 84 1.58 -9.64 3.34
CA ARG A 84 0.50 -9.57 4.35
C ARG A 84 0.70 -10.56 5.49
N GLU A 85 1.07 -11.81 5.18
CA GLU A 85 1.33 -12.83 6.19
C GLU A 85 2.47 -12.43 7.13
N GLU A 86 3.59 -11.97 6.59
CA GLU A 86 4.76 -11.58 7.37
C GLU A 86 4.47 -10.33 8.22
N LEU A 87 3.73 -9.37 7.67
CA LEU A 87 3.32 -8.17 8.40
C LEU A 87 2.38 -8.52 9.56
N TRP A 88 1.39 -9.38 9.30
CA TRP A 88 0.47 -9.86 10.32
C TRP A 88 1.20 -10.66 11.41
N ALA A 89 2.14 -11.53 11.03
CA ALA A 89 2.95 -12.27 12.00
C ALA A 89 3.81 -11.33 12.88
N ARG A 90 4.25 -10.19 12.32
CA ARG A 90 5.07 -9.21 13.04
C ARG A 90 4.25 -8.28 13.95
N PHE A 91 3.09 -7.81 13.49
CA PHE A 91 2.36 -6.70 14.11
C PHE A 91 0.89 -7.00 14.45
N GLY A 92 0.33 -8.13 14.02
CA GLY A 92 -1.08 -8.53 14.24
C GLY A 92 -1.35 -9.20 15.59
N LEU A 93 -0.42 -9.10 16.54
CA LEU A 93 -0.57 -9.56 17.91
C LEU A 93 -0.50 -8.35 18.85
N ALA A 94 -1.61 -7.62 18.94
CA ALA A 94 -1.86 -6.64 19.99
C ALA A 94 -3.16 -7.01 20.72
#